data_AF-F0G3H2-F1
#
_entry.id   AF-F0G3H2-F1
#
_cell.length_a   1.000
_cell.length_b   1.000
_cell.length_c   1.000
_cell.angle_alpha   90.00
_cell.angle_beta   90.00
_cell.angle_gamma   90.00
#
_symmetry.space_group_name_H-M   'P 1'
#
loop_
_entity.id
_entity.type
_entity.pdbx_description
1 polymer ?
#
loop_
_entity_poly.entity_id
_entity_poly.type
_entity_poly.pdbx_seq_one_letter_code
_entity_poly.pdbx_strand_id
1 'polypeptide(L)'
;MGRLAAMFEHANQLSRARSAFADRYELRLYSAHGGPVRSPSGVQIWTDAPRMPDASMIHAMFVLGGEDPASDHDDSLVAWLHNAHQRARVVKGASGGGKLLARIRLHQKGPGTAPLTSGMLGSAPGANPGADASGDDEGIFSTALSIVAHDMGYEIAQEIVNSMMPGATRKMTGAAFGPREARASELIRAAAHHLRVNSANRISIADAAQAAAMSER
;
A
#
# COMPACT_ATOMS: atom_id res chain seq x y z
N MET A 1 12.96 -9.05 1.50
CA MET A 1 13.15 -7.73 0.81
C MET A 1 13.07 -7.79 -0.70
N GLY A 2 13.75 -8.71 -1.38
CA GLY A 2 13.75 -8.76 -2.86
C GLY A 2 12.34 -8.80 -3.48
N ARG A 3 11.38 -9.48 -2.85
CA ARG A 3 10.01 -9.59 -3.35
C ARG A 3 9.20 -8.29 -3.28
N LEU A 4 9.41 -7.46 -2.25
CA LEU A 4 8.72 -6.17 -2.11
C LEU A 4 9.22 -5.17 -3.15
N ALA A 5 10.54 -5.09 -3.32
CA ALA A 5 11.16 -4.25 -4.34
C ALA A 5 10.71 -4.67 -5.75
N ALA A 6 10.77 -5.98 -6.04
CA ALA A 6 10.33 -6.52 -7.32
C ALA A 6 8.84 -6.24 -7.61
N MET A 7 7.96 -6.22 -6.60
CA MET A 7 6.55 -5.85 -6.80
C MET A 7 6.39 -4.42 -7.31
N PHE A 8 6.97 -3.43 -6.62
CA PHE A 8 6.84 -2.03 -7.01
C PHE A 8 7.55 -1.73 -8.33
N GLU A 9 8.67 -2.40 -8.59
CA GLU A 9 9.34 -2.32 -9.88
C GLU A 9 8.47 -2.90 -11.01
N HIS A 10 7.83 -4.05 -10.79
CA HIS A 10 6.93 -4.65 -11.75
C HIS A 10 5.69 -3.78 -11.99
N ALA A 11 5.12 -3.18 -10.94
CA ALA A 11 4.04 -2.19 -11.05
C ALA A 11 4.46 -1.01 -11.93
N ASN A 12 5.66 -0.45 -11.73
CA ASN A 12 6.20 0.61 -12.56
C ASN A 12 6.35 0.19 -14.03
N GLN A 13 6.82 -1.04 -14.30
CA GLN A 13 6.97 -1.54 -15.66
C GLN A 13 5.62 -1.70 -16.38
N LEU A 14 4.61 -2.27 -15.70
CA LEU A 14 3.26 -2.44 -16.24
C LEU A 14 2.57 -1.10 -16.48
N SER A 15 2.75 -0.15 -15.55
CA SER A 15 2.22 1.20 -15.68
C SER A 15 2.81 1.95 -16.88
N ARG A 16 4.13 1.84 -17.11
CA ARG A 16 4.81 2.45 -18.27
C ARG A 16 4.26 1.97 -19.62
N ALA A 17 3.85 0.70 -19.70
CA ALA A 17 3.26 0.15 -20.92
C ALA A 17 1.86 0.71 -21.21
N ARG A 18 1.15 1.17 -20.16
CA ARG A 18 -0.24 1.64 -20.26
C ARG A 18 -0.39 3.17 -20.27
N SER A 19 0.56 3.93 -19.71
CA SER A 19 0.53 5.40 -19.71
C SER A 19 1.93 6.02 -19.59
N ALA A 20 2.17 7.10 -20.34
CA ALA A 20 3.42 7.87 -20.28
C ALA A 20 3.51 8.79 -19.04
N PHE A 21 2.40 9.03 -18.33
CA PHE A 21 2.27 10.08 -17.30
C PHE A 21 1.91 9.59 -15.90
N ALA A 22 2.06 8.29 -15.61
CA ALA A 22 1.79 7.80 -14.26
C ALA A 22 2.91 8.17 -13.28
N ASP A 23 2.53 8.67 -12.11
CA ASP A 23 3.41 8.79 -10.95
C ASP A 23 4.02 7.41 -10.64
N ARG A 24 5.35 7.35 -10.58
CA ARG A 24 6.09 6.10 -10.40
C ARG A 24 6.45 5.91 -8.95
N TYR A 25 6.48 4.65 -8.52
CA TYR A 25 7.05 4.30 -7.24
C TYR A 25 8.56 4.51 -7.25
N GLU A 26 9.04 5.35 -6.35
CA GLU A 26 10.46 5.44 -6.02
C GLU A 26 10.71 4.67 -4.72
N LEU A 27 11.49 3.59 -4.80
CA LEU A 27 11.87 2.81 -3.63
C LEU A 27 13.25 3.24 -3.14
N ARG A 28 13.31 3.69 -1.89
CA ARG A 28 14.56 4.03 -1.21
C ARG A 28 14.78 3.11 -0.02
N LEU A 29 16.02 2.67 0.16
CA LEU A 29 16.43 1.75 1.21
C LEU A 29 17.33 2.51 2.18
N TYR A 30 16.99 2.49 3.47
CA TYR A 30 17.75 3.20 4.50
C TYR A 30 18.27 2.23 5.56
N SER A 31 19.46 2.50 6.10
CA SER A 31 20.01 1.84 7.29
C SER A 31 20.72 2.88 8.16
N ALA A 32 20.94 2.59 9.45
CA ALA A 32 21.51 3.55 10.40
C ALA A 32 22.71 4.33 9.85
N HIS A 33 23.65 3.64 9.21
CA HIS A 33 24.90 4.22 8.71
C HIS A 33 24.94 4.34 7.17
N GLY A 34 23.95 3.82 6.46
CA GLY A 34 24.03 3.61 5.01
C GLY A 34 25.07 2.55 4.61
N GLY A 35 25.29 2.41 3.30
CA GLY A 35 26.22 1.44 2.73
C GLY A 35 25.62 0.03 2.56
N PRO A 36 26.46 -0.99 2.34
CA PRO A 36 26.01 -2.34 2.07
C PRO A 36 25.54 -3.06 3.36
N VAL A 37 24.27 -3.43 3.39
CA VAL A 37 23.67 -4.28 4.43
C VAL A 37 23.56 -5.71 3.90
N ARG A 38 24.11 -6.67 4.63
CA ARG A 38 24.04 -8.09 4.26
C ARG A 38 22.71 -8.69 4.69
N SER A 39 22.00 -9.31 3.75
CA SER A 39 20.79 -10.09 4.04
C SER A 39 21.16 -11.43 4.69
N PRO A 40 20.20 -12.12 5.35
CA PRO A 40 20.40 -13.49 5.83
C PRO A 40 20.82 -14.49 4.74
N SER A 41 20.48 -14.21 3.47
CA SER A 41 20.88 -15.02 2.31
C SER A 41 22.30 -14.72 1.79
N GLY A 42 23.04 -13.82 2.45
CA GLY A 42 24.40 -13.43 2.05
C GLY A 42 24.47 -12.35 0.97
N VAL A 43 23.34 -11.95 0.40
CA VAL A 43 23.25 -10.88 -0.61
C VAL A 43 23.49 -9.53 0.06
N GLN A 44 24.33 -8.68 -0.55
CA GLN A 44 24.52 -7.31 -0.09
C GLN A 44 23.54 -6.36 -0.77
N ILE A 45 22.86 -5.55 0.02
CA ILE A 45 21.90 -4.55 -0.42
C ILE A 45 22.47 -3.17 -0.06
N TRP A 46 22.62 -2.30 -1.05
CA TRP A 46 23.05 -0.92 -0.82
C TRP A 46 21.92 -0.10 -0.23
N THR A 47 22.26 0.69 0.79
CA THR A 47 21.32 1.55 1.52
C THR A 47 21.91 2.93 1.70
N ASP A 48 21.05 3.92 1.85
CA ASP A 48 21.45 5.27 2.22
C ASP A 48 21.38 5.47 3.73
N ALA A 49 22.22 6.36 4.25
CA ALA A 49 22.06 6.83 5.62
C ALA A 49 20.83 7.75 5.71
N PRO A 50 20.00 7.63 6.76
CA PRO A 50 18.82 8.47 6.94
C PRO A 50 19.23 9.94 7.03
N ARG A 51 18.80 10.71 6.03
CA ARG A 51 18.79 12.18 6.10
C ARG A 51 17.35 12.61 6.33
N MET A 52 17.17 13.71 7.07
CA MET A 52 15.83 14.25 7.33
C MET A 52 15.03 14.30 6.03
N PRO A 53 13.84 13.69 5.98
CA PRO A 53 13.05 13.66 4.76
C PRO A 53 12.85 15.08 4.25
N ASP A 54 13.10 15.27 2.95
CA ASP A 54 12.66 16.46 2.21
C ASP A 54 11.15 16.71 2.44
N ALA A 55 10.64 17.90 2.12
CA ALA A 55 9.22 18.23 2.10
C ALA A 55 8.35 17.24 1.29
N SER A 56 8.95 16.36 0.48
CA SER A 56 8.24 15.27 -0.21
C SER A 56 7.49 14.31 0.73
N MET A 57 6.34 13.86 0.25
CA MET A 57 5.46 12.94 0.95
C MET A 57 6.01 11.52 0.86
N ILE A 58 6.19 10.86 2.00
CA ILE A 58 6.48 9.43 2.05
C ILE A 58 5.13 8.71 1.89
N HIS A 59 4.94 7.97 0.81
CA HIS A 59 3.68 7.24 0.64
C HIS A 59 3.57 6.07 1.63
N ALA A 60 4.59 5.23 1.65
CA ALA A 60 4.67 4.06 2.51
C ALA A 60 6.08 3.86 3.08
N MET A 61 6.13 3.39 4.33
CA MET A 61 7.36 2.99 5.01
C MET A 61 7.25 1.53 5.47
N PHE A 62 8.21 0.72 5.05
CA PHE A 62 8.33 -0.68 5.47
C PHE A 62 9.57 -0.82 6.34
N VAL A 63 9.38 -1.10 7.63
CA VAL A 63 10.46 -1.22 8.61
C VAL A 63 10.82 -2.68 8.76
N LEU A 64 12.08 -2.99 8.56
CA LEU A 64 12.60 -4.34 8.48
C LEU A 64 13.49 -4.56 9.70
N GLY A 65 13.14 -5.54 10.53
CA GLY A 65 13.92 -5.89 11.71
C GLY A 65 14.88 -7.04 11.46
N GLY A 66 15.87 -7.17 12.34
CA GLY A 66 16.53 -8.45 12.61
C GLY A 66 16.05 -8.99 13.96
N GLU A 67 16.42 -10.24 14.29
CA GLU A 67 16.07 -10.86 15.57
C GLU A 67 16.75 -10.21 16.78
N ASP A 68 17.76 -9.37 16.58
CA ASP A 68 18.64 -8.94 17.67
C ASP A 68 18.03 -7.77 18.50
N PRO A 69 17.62 -8.02 19.75
CA PRO A 69 17.03 -7.01 20.62
C PRO A 69 18.08 -6.06 21.22
N ALA A 70 19.38 -6.38 21.11
CA ALA A 70 20.47 -5.74 21.84
C ALA A 70 21.22 -4.63 21.09
N SER A 71 20.86 -4.35 19.83
CA SER A 71 21.47 -3.23 19.11
C SER A 71 21.02 -1.92 19.74
N ASP A 72 21.95 -1.17 20.33
CA ASP A 72 21.74 0.21 20.73
C ASP A 72 21.24 0.96 19.50
N HIS A 73 20.02 1.49 19.55
CA HIS A 73 19.45 2.12 18.37
C HIS A 73 20.07 3.49 18.27
N ASP A 74 20.75 3.74 17.16
CA ASP A 74 21.24 5.07 16.84
C ASP A 74 20.09 6.08 16.98
N ASP A 75 20.24 7.01 17.92
CA ASP A 75 19.25 8.07 18.21
C ASP A 75 18.86 8.83 16.94
N SER A 76 19.79 8.95 15.98
CA SER A 76 19.54 9.60 14.69
C SER A 76 18.55 8.80 13.82
N LEU A 77 18.67 7.47 13.80
CA LEU A 77 17.73 6.60 13.08
C LEU A 77 16.35 6.62 13.75
N VAL A 78 16.30 6.61 15.08
CA VAL A 78 15.04 6.71 15.83
C VAL A 78 14.34 8.03 15.52
N ALA A 79 15.05 9.16 15.60
CA ALA A 79 14.52 10.47 15.26
C ALA A 79 14.01 10.53 13.81
N TRP A 80 14.76 9.93 12.88
CA TRP A 80 14.35 9.82 11.48
C TRP A 80 13.08 8.99 11.31
N LEU A 81 12.97 7.84 11.97
CA LEU A 81 11.78 6.98 11.92
C LEU A 81 10.55 7.71 12.46
N HIS A 82 10.69 8.50 13.53
CA HIS A 82 9.60 9.35 14.02
C HIS A 82 9.16 10.38 12.97
N ASN A 83 10.10 11.07 12.32
CA ASN A 83 9.78 12.07 11.30
C ASN A 83 9.11 11.42 10.07
N ALA A 84 9.70 10.33 9.59
CA ALA A 84 9.19 9.58 8.45
C ALA A 84 7.80 9.01 8.73
N HIS A 85 7.57 8.50 9.95
CA HIS A 85 6.27 8.02 10.39
C HIS A 85 5.19 9.09 10.28
N GLN A 86 5.45 10.34 10.71
CA GLN A 86 4.45 11.42 10.62
C GLN A 86 4.01 11.71 9.19
N ARG A 87 4.92 11.54 8.22
CA ARG A 87 4.67 11.79 6.79
C ARG A 87 4.09 10.57 6.06
N ALA A 88 4.42 9.37 6.53
CA ALA A 88 3.98 8.12 5.94
C ALA A 88 2.47 7.91 6.09
N ARG A 89 1.78 7.60 5.00
CA ARG A 89 0.37 7.17 5.02
C ARG A 89 0.25 5.71 5.46
N VAL A 90 1.18 4.87 5.01
CA VAL A 90 1.27 3.44 5.35
C VAL A 90 2.57 3.16 6.08
N VAL A 91 2.51 2.43 7.19
CA VAL A 91 3.69 1.99 7.95
C VAL A 91 3.50 0.54 8.34
N LYS A 92 4.40 -0.34 7.89
CA LYS A 92 4.35 -1.77 8.23
C LYS A 92 5.71 -2.28 8.68
N GLY A 93 5.68 -3.19 9.66
CA GLY A 93 6.87 -3.87 10.16
C GLY A 93 6.99 -5.29 9.59
N ALA A 94 8.20 -5.68 9.17
CA ALA A 94 8.56 -7.01 8.65
C ALA A 94 9.67 -7.64 9.47
N SER A 95 9.68 -8.97 9.58
CA SER A 95 10.86 -9.70 10.09
C SER A 95 11.35 -9.16 11.46
N GLY A 96 10.43 -8.80 12.36
CA GLY A 96 10.76 -8.16 13.65
C GLY A 96 10.74 -6.62 13.65
N GLY A 97 10.58 -5.98 12.50
CA GLY A 97 10.44 -4.51 12.38
C GLY A 97 9.17 -3.98 13.07
N GLY A 98 8.14 -4.81 13.23
CA GLY A 98 6.97 -4.47 14.03
C GLY A 98 7.31 -4.31 15.53
N LYS A 99 8.19 -5.17 16.06
CA LYS A 99 8.70 -5.08 17.44
C LYS A 99 9.57 -3.83 17.62
N LEU A 100 10.40 -3.52 16.62
CA LEU A 100 11.18 -2.28 16.58
C LEU A 100 10.27 -1.06 16.69
N LEU A 101 9.28 -0.94 15.80
CA LEU A 101 8.31 0.16 15.81
C LEU A 101 7.64 0.30 17.18
N ALA A 102 7.15 -0.80 17.76
CA ALA A 102 6.51 -0.79 19.07
C ALA A 102 7.44 -0.29 20.19
N ARG A 103 8.72 -0.70 20.18
CA ARG A 103 9.72 -0.29 21.18
C ARG A 103 9.98 1.22 21.16
N ILE A 104 10.01 1.83 19.98
CA ILE A 104 10.15 3.28 19.82
C ILE A 104 8.79 4.01 19.83
N ARG A 105 7.74 3.35 20.33
CA ARG A 105 6.37 3.91 20.47
C ARG A 105 5.76 4.40 19.15
N LEU A 106 6.12 3.78 18.03
CA LEU A 106 5.49 3.98 16.73
C LEU A 106 4.49 2.86 16.44
N HIS A 107 3.30 3.25 15.96
CA HIS A 107 2.27 2.30 15.54
C HIS A 107 2.33 2.05 14.03
N GLN A 108 1.93 0.85 13.61
CA GLN A 108 1.74 0.55 12.20
C GLN A 108 0.54 1.32 11.64
N LYS A 109 0.64 1.84 10.41
CA LYS A 109 -0.43 2.53 9.68
C LYS A 109 -0.87 1.69 8.48
N GLY A 110 -2.16 1.56 8.27
CA GLY A 110 -2.72 0.85 7.11
C GLY A 110 -3.16 1.81 6.00
N PRO A 111 -3.17 1.37 4.73
CA PRO A 111 -3.93 2.08 3.71
C PRO A 111 -5.38 2.11 4.18
N GLY A 112 -5.96 3.28 4.38
CA GLY A 112 -7.30 3.45 4.95
C GLY A 112 -8.37 2.74 4.13
N THR A 113 -8.62 1.48 4.47
CA THR A 113 -9.79 0.69 4.11
C THR A 113 -10.05 -0.26 5.26
N ALA A 114 -11.32 -0.30 5.70
CA ALA A 114 -11.89 -1.07 6.80
C ALA A 114 -11.18 -2.42 7.07
N PRO A 115 -11.08 -2.83 8.35
CA PRO A 115 -10.37 -4.04 8.74
C PRO A 115 -10.87 -5.20 7.89
N LEU A 116 -9.96 -5.81 7.13
CA LEU A 116 -10.19 -7.13 6.57
C LEU A 116 -10.18 -8.08 7.77
N THR A 117 -11.33 -8.14 8.44
CA THR A 117 -11.78 -9.16 9.39
C THR A 117 -10.64 -10.01 9.98
N SER A 118 -10.06 -9.52 11.08
CA SER A 118 -9.41 -10.36 12.09
C SER A 118 -10.43 -11.23 12.86
N GLY A 119 -11.62 -11.49 12.30
CA GLY A 119 -12.74 -12.14 12.96
C GLY A 119 -13.04 -13.58 12.51
N MET A 120 -12.21 -14.23 11.68
CA MET A 120 -12.51 -15.61 11.25
C MET A 120 -11.33 -16.58 11.21
N LEU A 121 -10.26 -16.28 11.95
CA LEU A 121 -9.35 -17.32 12.43
C LEU A 121 -9.58 -17.43 13.92
N GLY A 122 -10.49 -18.33 14.30
CA GLY A 122 -10.70 -18.69 15.69
C GLY A 122 -9.37 -19.01 16.34
N SER A 123 -9.10 -18.36 17.47
CA SER A 123 -8.03 -18.75 18.37
C SER A 123 -8.27 -20.20 18.81
N ALA A 124 -7.57 -21.13 18.18
CA ALA A 124 -7.31 -22.42 18.80
C ALA A 124 -6.15 -22.21 19.79
N PRO A 125 -6.34 -22.48 21.10
CA PRO A 125 -5.27 -22.33 22.07
C PRO A 125 -4.31 -23.51 21.94
N GLY A 126 -3.13 -23.26 21.40
CA GLY A 126 -2.04 -24.24 21.36
C GLY A 126 -1.38 -24.36 20.00
N ALA A 127 -0.47 -23.45 19.67
CA ALA A 127 0.52 -23.67 18.61
C ALA A 127 1.81 -22.92 18.96
N ASN A 128 2.93 -23.61 18.81
CA ASN A 128 4.27 -23.28 19.27
C ASN A 128 4.77 -21.87 18.85
N PRO A 129 5.62 -21.20 19.67
CA PRO A 129 6.27 -19.97 19.30
C PRO A 129 7.43 -20.27 18.33
N GLY A 130 7.13 -20.32 17.03
CA GLY A 130 8.15 -20.56 16.01
C GLY A 130 7.74 -20.23 14.57
N ALA A 131 6.56 -19.64 14.34
CA ALA A 131 5.99 -19.47 12.99
C ALA A 131 5.63 -18.01 12.63
N ASP A 132 6.19 -17.01 13.34
CA ASP A 132 5.75 -15.61 13.20
C ASP A 132 6.34 -14.91 11.96
N ALA A 133 7.46 -15.39 11.40
CA ALA A 133 8.11 -14.74 10.26
C ALA A 133 7.33 -14.87 8.93
N SER A 134 6.63 -15.99 8.71
CA SER A 134 5.87 -16.22 7.47
C SER A 134 4.55 -15.42 7.42
N GLY A 135 3.97 -15.10 8.57
CA GLY A 135 2.74 -14.31 8.65
C GLY A 135 2.99 -12.82 8.39
N ASP A 136 4.11 -12.30 8.91
CA ASP A 136 4.52 -10.91 8.73
C ASP A 136 4.84 -10.59 7.25
N ASP A 137 5.55 -11.48 6.56
CA ASP A 137 5.92 -11.30 5.15
C ASP A 137 4.68 -11.32 4.22
N GLU A 138 3.70 -12.18 4.48
CA GLU A 138 2.43 -12.22 3.73
C GLU A 138 1.57 -10.96 4.00
N GLY A 139 1.57 -10.47 5.24
CA GLY A 139 0.91 -9.21 5.61
C GLY A 139 1.50 -7.97 4.91
N ILE A 140 2.80 -7.99 4.64
CA ILE A 140 3.47 -6.90 3.90
C ILE A 140 3.19 -6.99 2.42
N PHE A 141 3.25 -8.19 1.85
CA PHE A 141 2.95 -8.40 0.43
C PHE A 141 1.51 -7.96 0.12
N SER A 142 0.54 -8.34 0.94
CA SER A 142 -0.86 -7.91 0.80
C SER A 142 -1.03 -6.40 0.99
N THR A 143 -0.29 -5.78 1.92
CA THR A 143 -0.31 -4.31 2.09
C THR A 143 0.26 -3.58 0.87
N ALA A 144 1.40 -4.05 0.35
CA ALA A 144 2.03 -3.47 -0.84
C ALA A 144 1.13 -3.61 -2.08
N LEU A 145 0.48 -4.76 -2.23
CA LEU A 145 -0.47 -4.99 -3.31
C LEU A 145 -1.70 -4.08 -3.17
N SER A 146 -2.16 -3.81 -1.95
CA SER A 146 -3.26 -2.87 -1.70
C SER A 146 -2.89 -1.43 -2.06
N ILE A 147 -1.62 -1.03 -1.89
CA ILE A 147 -1.10 0.26 -2.35
C ILE A 147 -1.17 0.31 -3.88
N VAL A 148 -0.63 -0.71 -4.56
CA VAL A 148 -0.66 -0.77 -6.04
C VAL A 148 -2.09 -0.76 -6.58
N ALA A 149 -3.01 -1.52 -5.98
CA ALA A 149 -4.41 -1.54 -6.38
C ALA A 149 -5.10 -0.18 -6.18
N HIS A 150 -4.70 0.57 -5.15
CA HIS A 150 -5.24 1.90 -4.87
C HIS A 150 -4.72 2.94 -5.86
N ASP A 151 -3.42 2.92 -6.18
CA ASP A 151 -2.81 3.99 -6.99
C ASP A 151 -2.86 3.70 -8.50
N MET A 152 -2.73 2.43 -8.90
CA MET A 152 -2.60 2.01 -10.31
C MET A 152 -3.79 1.17 -10.81
N GLY A 153 -4.76 0.90 -9.94
CA GLY A 153 -5.93 0.12 -10.29
C GLY A 153 -5.76 -1.38 -10.11
N TYR A 154 -6.89 -2.08 -10.10
CA TYR A 154 -6.93 -3.49 -9.74
C TYR A 154 -6.36 -4.41 -10.83
N GLU A 155 -6.47 -4.05 -12.12
CA GLU A 155 -5.96 -4.92 -13.18
C GLU A 155 -4.43 -5.07 -13.10
N ILE A 156 -3.72 -3.97 -12.78
CA ILE A 156 -2.26 -4.00 -12.59
C ILE A 156 -1.91 -4.84 -11.36
N ALA A 157 -2.63 -4.67 -10.25
CA ALA A 157 -2.42 -5.49 -9.05
C ALA A 157 -2.63 -6.99 -9.33
N GLN A 158 -3.69 -7.35 -10.06
CA GLN A 158 -3.97 -8.74 -10.41
C GLN A 158 -2.91 -9.33 -11.36
N GLU A 159 -2.41 -8.55 -12.31
CA GLU A 159 -1.34 -8.95 -13.21
C GLU A 159 -0.04 -9.25 -12.45
N ILE A 160 0.31 -8.43 -11.46
CA ILE A 160 1.46 -8.65 -10.58
C ILE A 160 1.31 -9.95 -9.78
N VAL A 161 0.12 -10.23 -9.24
CA VAL A 161 -0.13 -11.50 -8.54
C VAL A 161 0.08 -12.67 -9.49
N ASN A 162 -0.47 -12.60 -10.69
CA ASN A 162 -0.38 -13.67 -11.68
C ASN A 162 1.07 -13.93 -12.13
N SER A 163 1.91 -12.90 -12.18
CA SER A 163 3.32 -13.03 -12.56
C SER A 163 4.23 -13.46 -11.39
N MET A 164 3.93 -13.04 -10.16
CA MET A 164 4.80 -13.26 -9.00
C MET A 164 4.41 -14.45 -8.12
N MET A 165 3.27 -15.11 -8.37
CA MET A 165 2.79 -16.24 -7.58
C MET A 165 2.55 -17.52 -8.42
N PRO A 166 3.17 -18.66 -8.09
CA PRO A 166 2.78 -19.95 -8.65
C PRO A 166 1.35 -20.31 -8.22
N GLY A 167 0.59 -20.96 -9.11
CA GLY A 167 -0.88 -21.07 -9.09
C GLY A 167 -1.62 -21.56 -7.84
N ALA A 168 -0.94 -21.91 -6.73
CA ALA A 168 -1.57 -22.29 -5.46
C ALA A 168 -2.16 -21.09 -4.69
N THR A 169 -1.53 -19.92 -4.72
CA THR A 169 -2.00 -18.71 -4.01
C THR A 169 -2.96 -17.84 -4.83
N ARG A 170 -3.21 -18.19 -6.12
CA ARG A 170 -4.23 -17.57 -6.99
C ARG A 170 -5.64 -17.61 -6.39
N LYS A 171 -5.93 -18.57 -5.51
CA LYS A 171 -7.23 -18.71 -4.83
C LYS A 171 -7.42 -17.71 -3.69
N MET A 172 -6.34 -17.24 -3.05
CA MET A 172 -6.42 -16.31 -1.91
C MET A 172 -6.67 -14.87 -2.36
N THR A 173 -6.11 -14.46 -3.51
CA THR A 173 -6.29 -13.12 -4.05
C THR A 173 -7.71 -12.91 -4.62
N GLY A 174 -8.30 -13.93 -5.24
CA GLY A 174 -9.71 -13.89 -5.64
C GLY A 174 -10.66 -13.60 -4.47
N ALA A 175 -10.34 -14.09 -3.26
CA ALA A 175 -11.12 -13.82 -2.05
C ALA A 175 -10.85 -12.43 -1.46
N ALA A 176 -9.60 -11.93 -1.50
CA ALA A 176 -9.25 -10.62 -0.95
C ALA A 176 -9.79 -9.45 -1.79
N PHE A 177 -9.89 -9.62 -3.11
CA PHE A 177 -10.23 -8.53 -4.02
C PHE A 177 -11.59 -8.65 -4.70
N GLY A 178 -12.15 -9.85 -4.82
CA GLY A 178 -13.48 -10.07 -5.39
C GLY A 178 -14.59 -9.18 -4.76
N PRO A 179 -14.62 -8.96 -3.42
CA PRO A 179 -15.60 -8.06 -2.81
C PRO A 179 -15.45 -6.59 -3.20
N ARG A 180 -14.21 -6.14 -3.49
CA ARG A 180 -13.90 -4.74 -3.83
C ARG A 180 -14.18 -4.44 -5.29
N GLU A 181 -13.87 -5.38 -6.19
CA GLU A 181 -14.25 -5.30 -7.61
C GLU A 181 -15.77 -5.28 -7.76
N ALA A 182 -16.49 -6.15 -7.03
CA ALA A 182 -17.95 -6.19 -7.07
C ALA A 182 -18.57 -4.84 -6.67
N ARG A 183 -18.03 -4.19 -5.63
CA ARG A 183 -18.44 -2.85 -5.19
C ARG A 183 -18.10 -1.76 -6.20
N ALA A 184 -16.92 -1.80 -6.81
CA ALA A 184 -16.55 -0.83 -7.86
C ALA A 184 -17.51 -0.94 -9.06
N SER A 185 -17.83 -2.16 -9.49
CA SER A 185 -18.79 -2.43 -10.56
C SER A 185 -20.21 -1.96 -10.21
N GLU A 186 -20.63 -2.09 -8.95
CA GLU A 186 -21.90 -1.59 -8.46
C GLU A 186 -21.96 -0.05 -8.50
N LEU A 187 -20.91 0.64 -8.06
CA LEU A 187 -20.82 2.10 -8.12
C LEU A 187 -20.81 2.62 -9.56
N ILE A 188 -20.10 1.96 -10.48
CA ILE A 188 -20.10 2.31 -11.90
C ILE A 188 -21.50 2.15 -12.50
N ARG A 189 -22.19 1.04 -12.20
CA ARG A 189 -23.56 0.79 -12.66
C ARG A 189 -24.56 1.77 -12.04
N ALA A 190 -24.41 2.10 -10.77
CA ALA A 190 -25.22 3.11 -10.09
C ALA A 190 -25.00 4.51 -10.68
N ALA A 191 -23.75 4.89 -10.96
CA ALA A 191 -23.41 6.16 -11.61
C ALA A 191 -23.93 6.21 -13.06
N ALA A 192 -23.77 5.13 -13.83
CA ALA A 192 -24.32 5.02 -15.18
C ALA A 192 -25.85 5.09 -15.19
N HIS A 193 -26.51 4.45 -14.23
CA HIS A 193 -27.95 4.55 -14.03
C HIS A 193 -28.36 5.98 -13.67
N HIS A 194 -27.65 6.63 -12.74
CA HIS A 194 -27.90 8.00 -12.33
C HIS A 194 -27.71 9.00 -13.48
N LEU A 195 -26.69 8.81 -14.33
CA LEU A 195 -26.49 9.59 -15.55
C LEU A 195 -27.62 9.35 -16.55
N ARG A 196 -28.05 8.10 -16.75
CA ARG A 196 -29.15 7.78 -17.66
C ARG A 196 -30.47 8.44 -17.21
N VAL A 197 -30.81 8.32 -15.93
CA VAL A 197 -32.02 8.92 -15.35
C VAL A 197 -31.95 10.45 -15.36
N ASN A 198 -30.81 11.07 -15.04
CA ASN A 198 -30.68 12.54 -15.02
C ASN A 198 -30.32 13.17 -16.37
N SER A 199 -29.91 12.41 -17.38
CA SER A 199 -29.63 12.93 -18.73
C SER A 199 -30.87 13.47 -19.45
N ALA A 200 -32.07 13.12 -18.98
CA ALA A 200 -33.33 13.72 -19.41
C ALA A 200 -33.56 15.13 -18.85
N ASN A 201 -32.80 15.53 -17.81
CA ASN A 201 -32.87 16.84 -17.18
C ASN A 201 -31.87 17.81 -17.85
N ARG A 202 -31.86 17.85 -19.19
CA ARG A 202 -31.15 18.91 -19.91
C ARG A 202 -31.85 20.20 -19.54
N ILE A 203 -31.18 21.05 -18.76
CA ILE A 203 -31.57 22.46 -18.62
C ILE A 203 -31.57 22.99 -20.05
N SER A 204 -32.75 23.12 -20.64
CA SER A 204 -32.91 23.61 -22.00
C SER A 204 -32.41 25.05 -22.00
N ILE A 205 -31.57 25.42 -22.98
CA ILE A 205 -31.13 26.80 -23.16
C ILE A 205 -32.34 27.75 -23.27
N ALA A 206 -33.48 27.24 -23.74
CA ALA A 206 -34.75 27.97 -23.77
C ALA A 206 -35.31 28.30 -22.36
N ASP A 207 -35.22 27.38 -21.39
CA ASP A 207 -35.71 27.62 -20.02
C ASP A 207 -34.81 28.60 -19.26
N ALA A 208 -33.49 28.52 -19.47
CA ALA A 208 -32.54 29.47 -18.90
C ALA A 208 -32.70 30.88 -19.49
N ALA A 209 -33.00 30.99 -20.79
CA ALA A 209 -33.26 32.28 -21.45
C ALA A 209 -34.59 32.91 -21.00
N GLN A 210 -35.64 32.11 -20.80
CA GLN A 210 -36.94 32.57 -20.30
C GLN A 210 -36.84 33.10 -18.86
N ALA A 211 -36.10 32.40 -17.98
CA ALA A 211 -35.89 32.84 -16.61
C ALA A 211 -35.12 34.18 -16.51
N ALA A 212 -34.14 34.40 -17.41
CA ALA A 212 -33.42 35.67 -17.49
C ALA A 212 -34.29 36.81 -18.03
N ALA A 213 -35.14 36.54 -19.03
CA ALA A 213 -36.05 37.53 -19.61
C ALA A 213 -37.20 37.95 -18.68
N MET A 214 -37.58 37.13 -17.69
CA MET A 214 -38.61 37.46 -16.70
C MET A 214 -38.05 38.17 -15.45
N SER A 215 -36.73 38.36 -15.33
CA SER A 215 -36.08 39.06 -14.21
C SER A 215 -35.87 40.56 -14.46
N GLU A 216 -36.28 41.10 -15.61
CA GLU A 216 -36.39 42.55 -15.79
C GLU A 216 -37.81 43.01 -15.42
N ARG A 217 -37.99 43.29 -14.13
CA ARG A 217 -38.94 44.31 -13.67
C ARG A 217 -38.57 44.87 -12.31
#